data_AF-A0A8H4EHX2-F1
#
_entry.id   AF-A0A8H4EHX2-F1
#
_cell.length_a   1.000
_cell.length_b   1.000
_cell.length_c   1.000
_cell.angle_alpha   90.00
_cell.angle_beta   90.00
_cell.angle_gamma   90.00
#
_symmetry.space_group_name_H-M   'P 1'
#
loop_
_entity.id
_entity.type
_entity.pdbx_description
1 polymer ?
#
loop_
_entity_poly.entity_id
_entity_poly.type
_entity_poly.pdbx_seq_one_letter_code
_entity_poly.pdbx_strand_id
1 'polypeptide(L)' 'MLPDGRFLSVELATASIPFSFHGRHQYKAVLRMMAIFHNEITKQEELMGEINKSVIRSEKTTVRDVFKIPEGIFEK' A
#
# COMPACT_ATOMS: atom_id res chain seq x y z
N MET A 1 -10.00 -1.26 23.44
CA MET A 1 -10.04 -0.08 22.55
C MET A 1 -11.33 -0.13 21.76
N LEU A 2 -12.09 0.96 21.65
CA LEU A 2 -13.38 0.95 20.93
C LEU A 2 -13.13 0.73 19.42
N PRO A 3 -13.90 -0.13 18.72
CA PRO A 3 -13.49 -0.67 17.42
C PRO A 3 -13.72 0.28 16.24
N ASP A 4 -14.46 1.38 16.44
CA ASP A 4 -15.12 2.08 15.32
C ASP A 4 -14.59 3.51 15.08
N GLY A 5 -13.38 3.84 15.56
CA GLY A 5 -12.87 5.24 15.51
C GLY A 5 -13.60 6.21 16.46
N ARG A 6 -14.61 5.72 17.21
CA ARG A 6 -15.25 6.45 18.32
C ARG A 6 -14.24 6.84 19.39
N PHE A 7 -13.23 5.99 19.62
CA PHE A 7 -12.11 6.30 20.51
C PHE A 7 -11.44 7.62 20.12
N LEU A 8 -11.02 7.78 18.85
CA LEU A 8 -10.39 9.02 18.37
C LEU A 8 -11.31 10.24 18.53
N SER A 9 -12.62 10.07 18.28
CA SER A 9 -13.59 11.16 18.40
C SER A 9 -13.82 11.60 19.84
N VAL A 10 -13.86 10.65 20.78
CA VAL A 10 -13.97 10.90 22.22
C VAL A 10 -12.68 11.51 22.74
N GLU A 11 -11.52 10.90 22.44
CA GLU A 11 -10.20 11.40 22.81
C GLU A 11 -10.00 12.85 22.35
N LEU A 12 -10.42 13.19 21.13
CA LEU A 12 -10.35 14.57 20.61
C LEU A 12 -11.33 15.55 21.26
N ALA A 13 -12.48 15.06 21.72
CA ALA A 13 -13.45 15.88 22.43
C ALA A 13 -13.02 16.14 23.88
N THR A 14 -12.40 15.15 24.52
CA THR A 14 -11.94 15.17 25.90
C THR A 14 -10.54 15.74 26.06
N ALA A 15 -9.71 15.70 25.02
CA ALA A 15 -8.38 16.26 25.08
C ALA A 15 -8.48 17.78 25.23
N SER A 16 -7.89 18.28 26.31
CA SER A 16 -7.68 19.69 26.63
C SER A 16 -6.65 20.34 25.70
N ILE A 17 -6.78 20.09 24.40
CA ILE A 17 -5.85 20.61 23.41
C ILE A 17 -6.28 22.05 23.09
N PRO A 18 -5.34 23.02 22.98
CA PRO A 18 -5.66 24.43 22.73
C PRO A 18 -6.07 24.67 21.27
N PHE A 19 -6.85 23.76 20.69
CA PHE A 19 -7.40 23.92 19.36
C PHE A 19 -8.79 24.54 19.47
N SER A 20 -8.97 25.63 18.74
CA SER A 20 -10.29 26.18 18.42
C SER A 20 -11.18 25.10 17.81
N PHE A 21 -12.50 25.31 17.81
CA PHE A 21 -13.44 24.40 17.15
C PHE A 21 -13.03 24.08 15.70
N HIS A 22 -12.49 25.09 14.99
CA HIS A 22 -11.95 24.93 13.64
C HIS A 22 -10.71 24.02 13.61
N GLY A 23 -9.75 24.19 14.54
CA GLY A 23 -8.57 23.34 14.63
C GLY A 23 -8.91 21.87 14.91
N ARG A 24 -9.94 21.61 15.74
CA ARG A 24 -10.46 20.25 15.97
C ARG A 24 -11.01 19.63 14.68
N HIS A 25 -11.70 20.41 13.85
CA HIS A 25 -12.22 19.94 12.57
C HIS A 25 -11.10 19.61 11.58
N GLN A 26 -10.09 20.49 11.47
CA GLN A 26 -8.91 20.26 10.63
C GLN A 26 -8.14 19.00 11.06
N TYR A 27 -7.93 18.82 12.37
CA TYR A 27 -7.26 17.63 12.89
C TYR A 27 -8.03 16.33 12.58
N LYS A 28 -9.37 16.34 12.75
CA LYS A 28 -10.23 15.21 12.32
C LYS A 28 -10.11 14.92 10.82
N ALA A 29 -9.99 15.96 9.99
CA ALA A 29 -9.80 15.78 8.55
C ALA A 29 -8.44 15.13 8.23
N VAL A 30 -7.37 15.54 8.91
CA VAL A 30 -6.03 14.91 8.77
C VAL A 30 -6.09 13.43 9.14
N LEU A 31 -6.71 13.07 10.27
CA LEU A 31 -6.85 11.66 10.66
C LEU A 31 -7.64 10.84 9.64
N ARG A 32 -8.71 11.40 9.06
CA ARG A 32 -9.46 10.74 7.99
C ARG A 32 -8.60 10.53 6.75
N MET A 33 -7.80 11.52 6.35
CA MET A 33 -6.87 11.38 5.23
C MET A 33 -5.83 10.29 5.50
N MET A 34 -5.26 10.22 6.71
CA MET A 34 -4.31 9.16 7.08
C MET A 34 -4.92 7.77 6.96
N ALA A 35 -6.18 7.59 7.37
CA ALA A 35 -6.87 6.31 7.23
C ALA A 35 -7.11 5.92 5.75
N ILE A 36 -7.46 6.88 4.90
CA ILE A 36 -7.62 6.67 3.46
C ILE A 36 -6.27 6.28 2.82
N PHE A 37 -5.22 7.04 3.11
CA PHE A 37 -3.88 6.76 2.59
C PHE A 37 -3.35 5.42 3.07
N HIS A 38 -3.56 5.06 4.34
CA HIS A 38 -3.16 3.76 4.87
C HIS A 38 -3.80 2.61 4.08
N ASN A 39 -5.12 2.66 3.86
CA ASN A 39 -5.82 1.65 3.06
C ASN A 39 -5.28 1.56 1.62
N GLU A 40 -4.98 2.70 1.00
CA GLU A 40 -4.44 2.73 -0.36
C GLU A 40 -3.03 2.13 -0.42
N ILE A 41 -2.16 2.49 0.53
CA ILE A 41 -0.81 1.93 0.64
C ILE A 41 -0.87 0.41 0.83
N THR A 42 -1.71 -0.09 1.73
CA THR A 42 -1.85 -1.53 1.96
C THR A 42 -2.30 -2.28 0.71
N LYS A 43 -3.26 -1.73 -0.05
CA LYS A 43 -3.68 -2.34 -1.33
C LYS A 43 -2.56 -2.35 -2.36
N GLN A 44 -1.77 -1.28 -2.43
CA GLN A 44 -0.62 -1.21 -3.34
C GLN A 44 0.46 -2.22 -2.95
N GLU A 45 0.71 -2.43 -1.65
CA GLU A 45 1.63 -3.46 -1.15
C GLU A 45 1.16 -4.88 -1.52
N GLU A 46 -0.13 -5.17 -1.35
CA GLU A 46 -0.73 -6.46 -1.76
C GLU A 46 -0.57 -6.70 -3.26
N LEU A 47 -0.91 -5.71 -4.09
CA LEU A 47 -0.77 -5.77 -5.54
C LEU A 47 0.69 -5.99 -5.98
N MET A 48 1.63 -5.28 -5.36
CA MET A 48 3.07 -5.46 -5.61
C MET A 48 3.52 -6.88 -5.23
N GLY A 49 2.98 -7.44 -4.15
CA GLY A 49 3.22 -8.83 -3.76
C GLY A 49 2.72 -9.83 -4.81
N GLU A 50 1.55 -9.60 -5.41
CA GLU A 50 1.01 -10.43 -6.50
C GLU A 50 1.83 -10.32 -7.79
N ILE A 51 2.25 -9.11 -8.17
CA ILE A 51 3.10 -8.89 -9.33
C ILE A 51 4.42 -9.61 -9.15
N ASN A 52 5.10 -9.45 -8.01
CA ASN A 52 6.35 -10.15 -7.75
C ASN A 52 6.19 -11.68 -7.81
N LYS A 53 5.11 -12.23 -7.26
CA LYS A 53 4.82 -13.68 -7.35
C LYS A 53 4.54 -14.15 -8.78
N SER A 54 3.89 -13.34 -9.61
CA SER A 54 3.57 -13.69 -11.01
C SER A 54 4.79 -13.56 -11.92
N VAL A 55 5.62 -12.52 -11.74
CA VAL A 55 6.86 -12.30 -12.50
C VAL A 55 7.91 -13.38 -12.18
N ILE A 56 7.91 -13.95 -10.96
CA ILE A 56 8.83 -15.03 -10.57
C ILE A 56 8.41 -16.40 -11.15
N ARG A 57 7.23 -16.54 -11.79
CA ARG A 57 6.82 -17.79 -12.44
C ARG A 57 7.14 -17.82 -13.94
N SER A 58 8.38 -18.15 -14.27
CA SER A 58 8.67 -19.37 -15.05
C SER A 58 10.16 -19.71 -14.97
N GLU A 59 10.53 -20.70 -14.14
CA GLU A 59 11.87 -21.31 -14.20
C GLU A 59 12.13 -22.10 -15.49
N LYS A 60 11.12 -22.26 -16.37
CA LYS A 60 11.17 -23.18 -17.51
C LYS A 60 11.19 -22.55 -18.90
N THR A 61 11.03 -21.24 -19.02
CA THR A 61 11.01 -20.57 -20.33
C THR A 61 12.04 -19.48 -20.31
N THR A 62 13.25 -19.79 -20.74
CA THR A 62 14.23 -18.75 -21.01
C THR A 62 13.77 -17.96 -22.23
N VAL A 63 14.19 -16.70 -22.35
CA VAL A 63 13.94 -15.88 -23.55
C VAL A 63 14.38 -16.63 -24.82
N ARG A 64 15.45 -17.44 -24.72
CA ARG A 64 15.95 -18.29 -25.81
C ARG A 64 14.89 -19.28 -26.31
N ASP A 65 14.14 -19.91 -25.40
CA ASP A 65 13.11 -20.90 -25.71
C ASP A 65 11.91 -20.26 -26.42
N VAL A 66 11.51 -19.05 -25.99
CA VAL A 66 10.42 -18.28 -26.60
C VAL A 66 10.79 -17.84 -28.02
N PHE A 67 12.01 -17.36 -28.22
CA PHE A 67 12.48 -16.87 -29.51
C PHE A 67 13.10 -17.95 -30.41
N LYS A 68 13.11 -19.22 -29.97
CA LYS A 68 13.70 -20.36 -30.70
C LYS A 68 15.12 -20.07 -31.23
N ILE A 69 15.93 -19.38 -30.44
CA ILE A 69 17.27 -18.96 -30.88
C ILE A 69 18.19 -20.18 -30.92
N PRO A 70 18.79 -20.53 -32.08
CA PRO A 70 19.68 -21.67 -32.22
C PRO A 70 20.87 -21.62 -31.26
N GLU A 71 21.31 -22.79 -30.78
CA GLU A 71 22.56 -22.91 -30.04
C GLU A 71 23.76 -22.78 -30.99
N GLY A 72 24.78 -22.00 -30.62
CA GLY A 72 25.99 -21.80 -31.42
C GLY A 72 26.11 -20.49 -32.22
N ILE A 73 25.14 -19.55 -32.16
CA ILE A 73 25.27 -18.24 -32.85
C ILE A 73 26.37 -17.35 -32.24
N PHE A 74 26.68 -17.54 -30.96
CA PHE A 74 27.65 -16.72 -30.21
C PHE A 74 28.86 -17.50 -29.68
N GLU A 75 29.01 -18.77 -30.04
CA GLU A 75 30.23 -19.53 -29.73
C GLU A 75 31.27 -19.22 -30.82
N LYS A 76 32.30 -18.46 -30.43
CA LYS A 76 33.53 -18.24 -31.20
C LYS A 76 34.60 -19.21 -30.77
#